data_AF-A0A381R585-F1
#
_entry.id   AF-A0A381R585-F1
#
_cell.length_a   1.000
_cell.length_b   1.000
_cell.length_c   1.000
_cell.angle_alpha   90.00
_cell.angle_beta   90.00
_cell.angle_gamma   90.00
#
_symmetry.space_group_name_H-M   'P 1'
#
loop_
_entity.id
_entity.type
_entity.pdbx_description
1 polymer ?
#
loop_
_entity_poly.entity_id
_entity_poly.type
_entity_poly.pdbx_seq_one_letter_code
_entity_poly.pdbx_strand_id
1 'polypeptide(L)'
;MSRIKWRCRRGTKELDFLLLSYFNQKYSAADQEDKAAFLRLLELQDPSIIDYFAQPKTIKDQKIQKVISDILGDVESYQIK
;
A
#
# COMPACT_ATOMS: atom_id res chain seq x y z
N MET A 1 6.74 17.87 4.88
CA MET A 1 5.65 17.02 4.34
C MET A 1 6.22 15.94 3.39
N SER A 2 7.28 15.21 3.78
CA SER A 2 8.04 14.36 2.83
C SER A 2 8.45 12.98 3.38
N ARG A 3 8.10 12.65 4.64
CA ARG A 3 8.49 11.37 5.28
C ARG A 3 7.78 10.16 4.67
N ILE A 4 6.51 10.32 4.30
CA ILE A 4 5.68 9.24 3.72
C ILE A 4 6.21 8.84 2.34
N LYS A 5 6.47 9.81 1.46
CA LYS A 5 7.09 9.56 0.13
C LYS A 5 8.44 8.85 0.25
N TRP A 6 9.25 9.17 1.25
CA TRP A 6 10.52 8.46 1.51
C TRP A 6 10.32 7.04 2.04
N ARG A 7 9.26 6.77 2.81
CA ARG A 7 8.90 5.41 3.27
C ARG A 7 8.37 4.53 2.12
N CYS A 8 7.89 5.12 1.01
CA CYS A 8 7.51 4.39 -0.20
C CYS A 8 8.72 3.93 -1.04
N ARG A 9 9.85 4.66 -0.98
CA ARG A 9 11.08 4.32 -1.71
C ARG A 9 11.71 3.06 -1.13
N ARG A 10 11.30 1.91 -1.67
CA ARG A 10 11.70 0.56 -1.25
C ARG A 10 12.55 -0.13 -2.32
N GLY A 11 13.10 -1.29 -1.98
CA GLY A 11 14.09 -2.00 -2.82
C GLY A 11 13.60 -2.34 -4.22
N THR A 12 12.28 -2.43 -4.42
CA THR A 12 11.64 -2.74 -5.70
C THR A 12 10.87 -1.53 -6.24
N LYS A 13 11.16 -1.12 -7.48
CA LYS A 13 10.47 0.01 -8.16
C LYS A 13 8.96 -0.19 -8.24
N GLU A 14 8.53 -1.43 -8.44
CA GLU A 14 7.11 -1.77 -8.55
C GLU A 14 6.37 -1.43 -7.26
N LEU A 15 6.91 -1.85 -6.11
CA LEU A 15 6.32 -1.55 -4.81
C LEU A 15 6.26 -0.04 -4.52
N ASP A 16 7.31 0.71 -4.86
CA ASP A 16 7.32 2.18 -4.72
C ASP A 16 6.22 2.82 -5.57
N PHE A 17 6.07 2.37 -6.83
CA PHE A 17 5.02 2.87 -7.73
C PHE A 17 3.62 2.57 -7.20
N LEU A 18 3.38 1.36 -6.68
CA LEU A 18 2.09 0.96 -6.11
C LEU A 18 1.70 1.83 -4.91
N LEU A 19 2.62 1.98 -3.96
CA LEU A 19 2.39 2.78 -2.76
C LEU A 19 2.21 4.27 -3.12
N LEU A 20 2.97 4.79 -4.09
CA LEU A 20 2.83 6.17 -4.54
C LEU A 20 1.55 6.41 -5.36
N SER A 21 1.13 5.47 -6.22
CA SER A 21 -0.12 5.58 -6.98
C SER A 21 -1.31 5.70 -6.03
N TYR A 22 -1.40 4.77 -5.07
CA TYR A 22 -2.43 4.80 -4.04
C TYR A 22 -2.36 6.07 -3.18
N PHE A 23 -1.16 6.50 -2.80
CA PHE A 23 -0.99 7.73 -2.04
C PHE A 23 -1.44 8.99 -2.81
N ASN A 24 -1.27 9.07 -4.12
CA ASN A 24 -1.72 10.24 -4.87
C ASN A 24 -3.22 10.19 -5.19
N GLN A 25 -3.76 9.02 -5.50
CA GLN A 25 -5.16 8.88 -5.95
C GLN A 25 -6.14 8.68 -4.79
N LYS A 26 -5.83 7.76 -3.86
CA LYS A 26 -6.76 7.28 -2.84
C LYS A 26 -6.52 7.91 -1.48
N TYR A 27 -5.26 8.15 -1.09
CA TYR A 27 -4.97 8.74 0.22
C TYR A 27 -5.56 10.14 0.40
N SER A 28 -5.75 10.93 -0.66
CA SER A 28 -6.43 12.23 -0.52
C SER A 28 -7.92 12.07 -0.17
N ALA A 29 -8.58 11.06 -0.76
CA ALA A 29 -9.99 10.75 -0.55
C ALA A 29 -10.25 9.80 0.64
N ALA A 30 -9.20 9.18 1.19
CA ALA A 30 -9.30 8.23 2.29
C ALA A 30 -9.61 8.92 3.63
N ASP A 31 -10.38 8.23 4.47
CA ASP A 31 -10.68 8.63 5.84
C ASP A 31 -9.43 8.60 6.73
N GLN A 32 -9.49 9.28 7.88
CA GLN A 32 -8.40 9.29 8.86
C GLN A 32 -7.96 7.89 9.29
N GLU A 33 -8.91 6.94 9.38
CA GLU A 33 -8.63 5.56 9.74
C GLU A 33 -7.86 4.81 8.64
N ASP A 34 -8.25 4.97 7.38
CA ASP A 34 -7.56 4.35 6.24
C ASP A 34 -6.17 4.97 6.05
N LYS A 35 -6.03 6.30 6.25
CA LYS A 35 -4.73 6.99 6.28
C LYS A 35 -3.83 6.43 7.39
N ALA A 36 -4.37 6.22 8.59
CA ALA A 36 -3.62 5.64 9.70
C ALA A 36 -3.19 4.19 9.39
N ALA A 37 -4.06 3.39 8.79
CA ALA A 37 -3.75 2.03 8.38
C ALA A 37 -2.64 1.98 7.31
N PHE A 38 -2.70 2.87 6.32
CA PHE A 38 -1.64 3.02 5.32
C PHE A 38 -0.30 3.45 5.94
N LEU A 39 -0.32 4.36 6.91
CA LEU A 39 0.88 4.74 7.65
C LEU A 39 1.46 3.55 8.44
N ARG A 40 0.61 2.77 9.12
CA ARG A 40 1.01 1.54 9.83
C ARG A 40 1.66 0.53 8.89
N LEU A 41 1.06 0.33 7.70
CA LEU A 41 1.64 -0.49 6.64
C LEU A 41 3.05 -0.01 6.28
N LEU A 42 3.25 1.29 6.07
CA LEU A 42 4.56 1.89 5.74
C LEU A 42 5.59 1.82 6.88
N GLU A 43 5.19 1.49 8.11
CA GLU A 43 6.10 1.22 9.23
C GLU A 43 6.65 -0.19 9.24
N LEU A 44 6.02 -1.10 8.51
CA LEU A 44 6.46 -2.48 8.39
C LEU A 44 7.68 -2.61 7.47
N GLN A 45 8.45 -3.68 7.69
CA GLN A 45 9.60 -4.01 6.86
C GLN A 45 9.17 -4.45 5.46
N ASP A 46 10.05 -4.29 4.47
CA ASP A 46 9.84 -4.74 3.08
C ASP A 46 9.28 -6.17 2.95
N PRO A 47 9.89 -7.20 3.57
CA PRO A 47 9.37 -8.56 3.48
C PRO A 47 7.94 -8.69 4.01
N SER A 48 7.59 -7.96 5.06
CA SER A 48 6.23 -7.97 5.62
C SER A 48 5.22 -7.31 4.69
N ILE A 49 5.61 -6.22 4.02
CA ILE A 49 4.74 -5.57 3.04
C ILE A 49 4.52 -6.50 1.85
N ILE A 50 5.59 -7.09 1.30
CA ILE A 50 5.51 -8.02 0.16
C ILE A 50 4.63 -9.21 0.51
N ASP A 51 4.78 -9.77 1.71
CA ASP A 51 3.94 -10.86 2.21
C ASP A 51 2.46 -10.46 2.25
N TYR A 52 2.15 -9.25 2.73
CA TYR A 52 0.78 -8.76 2.76
C TYR A 52 0.19 -8.53 1.35
N PHE A 53 1.00 -8.12 0.38
CA PHE A 53 0.59 -8.07 -1.03
C PHE A 53 0.38 -9.46 -1.62
N ALA A 54 1.19 -10.44 -1.24
CA ALA A 54 1.07 -11.83 -1.70
C ALA A 54 -0.16 -12.53 -1.09
N GLN A 55 -0.48 -12.25 0.18
CA GLN A 55 -1.53 -12.93 0.93
C GLN A 55 -2.38 -11.95 1.78
N PRO A 56 -3.14 -11.04 1.14
CA PRO A 56 -3.94 -10.05 1.85
C PRO A 56 -5.02 -10.66 2.74
N LYS A 57 -5.49 -11.88 2.40
CA LYS A 57 -6.49 -12.62 3.18
C LYS A 57 -6.01 -13.04 4.57
N THR A 58 -4.70 -13.06 4.81
CA THR A 58 -4.09 -13.46 6.10
C THR A 58 -3.94 -12.30 7.08
N ILE A 59 -4.13 -11.06 6.60
CA ILE A 59 -3.98 -9.85 7.40
C ILE A 59 -5.11 -9.78 8.42
N LYS A 60 -4.75 -9.74 9.71
CA LYS A 60 -5.70 -9.63 10.82
C LYS A 60 -6.38 -8.26 10.90
N ASP A 61 -5.65 -7.22 10.50
CA ASP A 61 -6.12 -5.84 10.55
C ASP A 61 -6.93 -5.54 9.29
N GLN A 62 -8.26 -5.50 9.44
CA GLN A 62 -9.20 -5.29 8.32
C GLN A 62 -8.96 -3.97 7.59
N LYS A 63 -8.46 -2.93 8.28
CA LYS A 63 -8.16 -1.65 7.66
C LYS A 63 -6.93 -1.77 6.75
N ILE A 64 -5.85 -2.39 7.24
CA ILE A 64 -4.65 -2.64 6.42
C ILE A 64 -5.00 -3.55 5.24
N GLN A 65 -5.78 -4.60 5.46
CA GLN A 65 -6.25 -5.50 4.40
C GLN A 65 -7.01 -4.73 3.32
N LYS A 66 -7.97 -3.88 3.72
CA LYS A 66 -8.75 -3.07 2.78
C LYS A 66 -7.87 -2.14 1.96
N VAL A 67 -6.90 -1.46 2.59
CA VAL A 67 -5.93 -0.60 1.90
C VAL A 67 -5.16 -1.40 0.85
N ILE A 68 -4.64 -2.58 1.21
CA ILE A 68 -3.86 -3.42 0.28
C ILE A 68 -4.73 -3.97 -0.84
N SER A 69 -5.97 -4.39 -0.55
CA SER A 69 -6.91 -4.81 -1.57
C SER A 69 -7.26 -3.68 -2.54
N ASP A 70 -7.35 -2.44 -2.07
CA ASP A 70 -7.58 -1.27 -2.93
C ASP A 70 -6.36 -0.95 -3.80
N ILE A 71 -5.14 -1.13 -3.28
CA ILE A 71 -3.89 -1.01 -4.06
C ILE A 71 -3.79 -2.12 -5.13
N LEU A 72 -4.13 -3.36 -4.76
CA LEU A 72 -4.09 -4.52 -5.67
C LEU A 72 -5.19 -4.46 -6.75
N GLY A 73 -6.36 -3.92 -6.42
CA GLY A 73 -7.45 -3.74 -7.38
C GLY A 73 -7.10 -2.80 -8.54
N ASP A 74 -6.14 -1.88 -8.34
CA ASP A 74 -5.58 -1.02 -9.40
C ASP A 74 -4.57 -1.79 -10.28
N VAL A 75 -3.91 -2.82 -9.72
CA VAL A 75 -2.84 -3.61 -10.36
C VAL A 75 -3.32 -4.66 -11.35
N GLU A 76 -4.52 -5.22 -11.20
CA GLU A 76 -5.05 -6.14 -12.21
C GLU A 76 -5.17 -5.49 -13.60
N SER A 77 -5.18 -4.15 -13.65
CA SER A 77 -5.10 -3.40 -14.90
C SER A 77 -3.67 -3.27 -15.49
N TYR A 78 -2.62 -3.64 -14.74
CA TYR A 78 -1.20 -3.49 -15.12
C TYR A 78 -0.55 -4.81 -15.63
N GLN A 79 -1.25 -5.94 -15.64
CA GLN A 79 -0.76 -7.23 -16.18
C GLN A 79 -1.15 -7.48 -17.66
N ILE A 80 -1.48 -6.44 -18.43
CA ILE A 80 -1.69 -6.56 -19.88
C ILE A 80 -0.65 -5.74 -20.63
N LYS A 81 0.57 -6.28 -20.75
CA LYS A 81 1.38 -6.22 -21.97
C LYS A 81 2.62 -7.11 -21.90
#